data_AF-A0AAU2M231-F1
#
_entry.id   AF-A0AAU2M231-F1
#
_cell.length_a   1.000
_cell.length_b   1.000
_cell.length_c   1.000
_cell.angle_alpha   90.00
_cell.angle_beta   90.00
_cell.angle_gamma   90.00
#
_symmetry.space_group_name_H-M   'P 1'
#
loop_
_entity.id
_entity.type
_entity.pdbx_description
1 polymer ?
#
loop_
_entity_poly.entity_id
_entity_poly.type
_entity_poly.pdbx_seq_one_letter_code
_entity_poly.pdbx_strand_id
1 'polypeptide(L)' 'MAERQNGTVKWFNDEKGYGFITPESGPDLFVHFRAIEGNGFKSLKEGQAVTFEAVQGQKGMQADRVQAAG' A
#
# COMPACT_ATOMS: atom_id res chain seq x y z
N MET A 1 -7.06 -0.65 -17.65
CA MET A 1 -6.38 -1.36 -16.54
C MET A 1 -5.55 -0.31 -15.83
N ALA A 2 -5.64 -0.21 -14.50
CA ALA A 2 -4.75 0.70 -13.78
C ALA A 2 -3.33 0.12 -13.82
N GLU A 3 -2.34 0.98 -14.06
CA GLU A 3 -0.95 0.55 -14.13
C GLU A 3 -0.44 0.31 -12.71
N ARG A 4 0.15 -0.88 -12.50
CA ARG A 4 0.79 -1.22 -11.23
C ARG A 4 2.09 -0.42 -11.07
N GLN A 5 2.29 0.10 -9.88
CA GLN A 5 3.43 0.90 -9.47
C GLN A 5 4.19 0.21 -8.35
N ASN A 6 5.46 0.55 -8.23
CA ASN A 6 6.34 0.06 -7.19
C ASN A 6 6.54 1.13 -6.13
N GLY A 7 6.86 0.68 -4.92
CA GLY A 7 7.20 1.55 -3.83
C GLY A 7 7.64 0.80 -2.59
N THR A 8 7.83 1.56 -1.52
CA THR A 8 8.30 1.07 -0.24
C THR A 8 7.31 1.46 0.85
N VAL A 9 7.01 0.52 1.73
CA VAL A 9 6.15 0.78 2.89
C VAL A 9 6.88 1.76 3.81
N LYS A 10 6.31 2.95 3.97
CA LYS A 10 6.87 3.99 4.84
C LYS A 10 6.63 3.66 6.30
N TRP A 11 5.43 3.19 6.61
CA TRP A 11 5.05 2.62 7.91
C TRP A 11 3.68 1.95 7.76
N PHE A 12 3.40 0.99 8.64
CA PHE A 12 2.08 0.38 8.76
C PHE A 12 1.79 0.10 10.24
N ASN A 13 0.57 0.39 10.68
CA ASN A 13 0.14 0.08 12.03
C ASN A 13 -0.85 -1.09 11.97
N ASP A 14 -0.42 -2.26 12.44
CA ASP A 14 -1.20 -3.50 12.43
C ASP A 14 -2.45 -3.43 13.30
N GLU A 15 -2.38 -2.74 14.43
CA GLU A 15 -3.53 -2.60 15.35
C GLU A 15 -4.64 -1.75 14.73
N LYS A 16 -4.26 -0.71 13.99
CA LYS A 16 -5.20 0.20 13.32
C LYS A 16 -5.56 -0.24 11.91
N GLY A 17 -4.78 -1.13 11.29
CA GLY A 17 -5.01 -1.66 9.95
C GLY A 17 -4.77 -0.66 8.82
N TYR A 18 -3.92 0.35 9.00
CA TYR A 18 -3.58 1.31 7.95
C TYR A 18 -2.14 1.81 8.06
N GLY A 19 -1.65 2.39 6.96
CA GLY A 19 -0.31 2.91 6.83
C GLY A 19 -0.12 3.80 5.62
N PHE A 20 1.14 4.00 5.23
CA PHE A 20 1.50 4.72 4.02
C PHE A 20 2.59 3.99 3.23
N ILE A 21 2.52 4.11 1.90
CA ILE A 21 3.51 3.63 0.95
C ILE A 21 4.10 4.84 0.23
N THR A 22 5.42 4.90 0.16
CA THR A 22 6.14 5.87 -0.66
C THR A 22 6.37 5.25 -2.04
N PRO A 23 5.68 5.74 -3.10
CA PRO A 23 5.93 5.29 -4.47
C PRO A 23 7.34 5.69 -4.93
N GLU A 24 7.86 5.06 -5.98
CA GLU A 24 9.13 5.46 -6.61
C GLU A 24 9.12 6.91 -7.12
N SER A 25 7.94 7.41 -7.49
CA SER A 25 7.72 8.80 -7.89
C SER A 25 6.33 9.27 -7.44
N GLY A 26 6.25 10.51 -6.94
CA GLY A 26 5.01 11.12 -6.48
C GLY A 26 4.85 11.15 -4.95
N PRO A 27 3.68 11.56 -4.45
CA PRO A 27 3.42 11.71 -3.02
C PRO A 27 3.15 10.37 -2.33
N ASP A 28 3.35 10.33 -1.00
CA ASP A 28 2.99 9.17 -0.18
C ASP A 28 1.50 8.82 -0.34
N LEU A 29 1.23 7.53 -0.49
CA LEU A 29 -0.11 6.99 -0.69
C LEU A 29 -0.61 6.32 0.58
N PHE A 30 -1.84 6.64 0.96
CA PHE A 30 -2.51 5.94 2.05
C PHE A 30 -2.78 4.49 1.66
N VAL A 31 -2.63 3.56 2.61
CA VAL A 31 -3.00 2.15 2.41
C VAL A 31 -3.81 1.64 3.60
N HIS A 32 -4.88 0.90 3.31
CA HIS A 32 -5.70 0.21 4.31
C HIS A 32 -5.54 -1.30 4.16
N PHE A 33 -5.63 -2.07 5.24
CA PHE A 33 -5.39 -3.52 5.21
C PHE A 33 -6.25 -4.26 4.18
N ARG A 34 -7.45 -3.73 3.87
CA ARG A 34 -8.36 -4.31 2.87
C ARG A 34 -7.78 -4.31 1.45
N ALA A 35 -6.91 -3.34 1.13
CA ALA A 35 -6.24 -3.23 -0.15
C ALA A 35 -5.09 -4.24 -0.31
N ILE A 36 -4.58 -4.80 0.80
CA ILE A 36 -3.50 -5.78 0.76
C ILE A 36 -4.04 -7.10 0.20
N GLU A 37 -3.42 -7.62 -0.83
CA GLU A 37 -3.72 -8.92 -1.41
C GLU A 37 -2.95 -10.02 -0.68
N GLY A 38 -3.57 -11.19 -0.54
CA GLY A 38 -3.01 -12.32 0.20
C GLY A 38 -4.01 -12.91 1.20
N ASN A 39 -3.58 -14.01 1.81
CA ASN A 39 -4.40 -14.80 2.72
C ASN A 39 -3.94 -14.58 4.17
N GLY A 40 -4.87 -14.74 5.12
CA GLY A 40 -4.58 -14.59 6.55
C GLY A 40 -4.54 -13.13 7.01
N PHE A 41 -3.65 -12.82 7.94
CA PHE A 41 -3.51 -11.48 8.52
C PHE A 41 -2.83 -10.53 7.52
N LYS A 42 -3.55 -9.47 7.12
CA LYS A 42 -3.12 -8.51 6.10
C LYS A 42 -2.31 -7.37 6.74
N SER A 43 -0.99 -7.44 6.59
CA SER A 43 -0.02 -6.54 7.20
C SER A 43 1.10 -6.18 6.22
N LEU A 44 1.79 -5.09 6.50
CA LEU A 44 2.98 -4.62 5.79
C LEU A 44 4.06 -4.27 6.82
N LYS A 45 5.33 -4.48 6.47
CA LYS A 45 6.47 -4.09 7.32
C LYS A 45 7.09 -2.79 6.81
N GLU A 46 7.51 -1.91 7.71
CA GLU A 46 8.29 -0.73 7.33
C GLU A 46 9.54 -1.12 6.52
N GLY A 47 9.81 -0.38 5.44
CA GLY A 47 10.91 -0.66 4.50
C GLY A 47 10.63 -1.80 3.51
N GLN A 48 9.49 -2.48 3.60
CA GLN A 48 9.14 -3.56 2.67
C GLN A 48 8.82 -3.02 1.28
N ALA A 49 9.39 -3.67 0.25
CA ALA A 49 9.03 -3.38 -1.14
C ALA A 49 7.64 -3.93 -1.46
N VAL A 50 6.86 -3.15 -2.22
CA VAL A 50 5.48 -3.46 -2.57
C VAL A 50 5.18 -3.06 -4.01
N THR A 51 4.20 -3.74 -4.60
CA THR A 51 3.56 -3.34 -5.85
C THR A 51 2.08 -3.07 -5.61
N PHE A 52 1.52 -2.01 -6.19
CA PHE A 52 0.14 -1.59 -5.95
C PHE A 52 -0.43 -0.82 -7.13
N GLU A 53 -1.73 -0.58 -7.15
CA GLU A 53 -2.40 0.34 -8.08
C GLU A 53 -2.68 1.66 -7.35
N ALA A 54 -2.18 2.79 -7.85
CA ALA A 54 -2.52 4.09 -7.28
C ALA A 54 -3.89 4.55 -7.79
N VAL A 55 -4.83 4.78 -6.88
CA VAL A 55 -6.22 5.14 -7.21
C VAL A 55 -6.71 6.34 -6.41
N GLN A 56 -7.63 7.11 -7.00
CA GLN A 56 -8.29 8.21 -6.29
C GLN A 56 -9.31 7.66 -5.29
N GLY A 57 -9.05 7.88 -4.00
CA GLY A 57 -9.96 7.58 -2.90
C GLY A 57 -10.77 8.78 -2.41
N GLN A 58 -11.62 8.52 -1.41
CA GLN A 58 -12.46 9.56 -0.78
C GLN A 58 -11.65 10.65 -0.06
N LYS A 59 -10.42 10.34 0.37
CA LYS A 59 -9.54 11.22 1.15
C LYS A 59 -8.25 11.60 0.41
N GLY A 60 -8.19 11.40 -0.90
CA GLY A 60 -6.98 11.58 -1.70
C GLY A 60 -6.51 10.28 -2.36
N MET A 61 -5.32 10.33 -2.94
CA MET A 61 -4.69 9.17 -3.58
C MET A 61 -4.39 8.08 -2.54
N GLN A 62 -4.68 6.83 -2.88
CA GLN A 62 -4.43 5.66 -2.04
C GLN A 62 -3.89 4.50 -2.89
N ALA A 63 -3.22 3.56 -2.24
CA ALA A 63 -2.77 2.32 -2.83
C ALA A 63 -3.86 1.25 -2.71
N ASP A 64 -4.25 0.66 -3.84
CA ASP A 64 -5.15 -0.49 -3.95
C ASP A 64 -4.41 -1.71 -4.50
N ARG A 65 -4.96 -2.92 -4.30
CA ARG A 65 -4.38 -4.19 -4.77
C ARG A 65 -2.89 -4.35 -4.46
N VAL A 66 -2.54 -4.06 -3.21
CA VAL A 66 -1.17 -4.02 -2.71
C VAL A 66 -0.65 -5.44 -2.53
N GLN A 67 0.46 -5.77 -3.17
CA GLN A 67 1.18 -7.02 -2.99
C GLN A 67 2.55 -6.74 -2.36
N ALA A 68 2.83 -7.45 -1.28
CA ALA A 68 4.16 -7.53 -0.70
C ALA A 68 5.13 -8.21 -1.67
N ALA A 69 6.29 -7.58 -1.94
CA ALA A 69 7.41 -8.30 -2.50
C ALA A 69 7.89 -9.33 -1.46
N GLY A 70 8.11 -10.57 -1.91
CA GLY A 70 8.58 -11.68 -1.10
C GLY A 70 10.05 -11.57 -0.73
#